data_AF-A0A521ZMS4-F1
#
_entry.id   AF-A0A521ZMS4-F1
#
_cell.length_a   1.000
_cell.length_b   1.000
_cell.length_c   1.000
_cell.angle_alpha   90.00
_cell.angle_beta   90.00
_cell.angle_gamma   90.00
#
_symmetry.space_group_name_H-M   'P 1'
#
loop_
_entity.id
_entity.type
_entity.pdbx_description
1 polymer ?
#
loop_
_entity_poly.entity_id
_entity_poly.type
_entity_poly.pdbx_seq_one_letter_code
_entity_poly.pdbx_strand_id
1 'polypeptide(L)'
;DTVSVLAGVRSTLLASGGDVTNRCWTGDYAGANSTAPVCSTPDQFYLFDKVHPTALVHDAVGKAMASAVPEPLTSGLMMIGLVFTGLAVRRNRAA
;
A
#
# COMPACT_ATOMS: atom_id res chain seq x y z
N ASP A 1 6.66 -2.80 12.25
CA ASP A 1 7.58 -2.21 11.24
C ASP A 1 7.44 -2.98 9.92
N THR A 2 8.03 -2.48 8.83
CA THR A 2 7.90 -3.09 7.50
C THR A 2 8.47 -4.52 7.42
N VAL A 3 9.56 -4.83 8.14
CA VAL A 3 10.17 -6.17 8.12
C VAL A 3 9.20 -7.20 8.70
N SER A 4 8.56 -6.85 9.81
CA SER A 4 7.52 -7.71 10.42
C SER A 4 6.32 -7.92 9.49
N VAL A 5 5.89 -6.90 8.74
CA VAL A 5 4.80 -7.02 7.75
C VAL A 5 5.19 -7.97 6.61
N LEU A 6 6.39 -7.79 6.06
CA LEU A 6 6.93 -8.65 5.00
C LEU A 6 7.04 -10.11 5.44
N ALA A 7 7.53 -10.36 6.66
CA ALA A 7 7.59 -11.71 7.23
C ALA A 7 6.20 -12.33 7.41
N GLY A 8 5.22 -11.54 7.86
CA GLY A 8 3.84 -11.99 8.03
C GLY A 8 3.17 -12.37 6.69
N VAL A 9 3.33 -11.54 5.66
CA VAL A 9 2.80 -11.83 4.31
C VAL A 9 3.47 -13.06 3.72
N ARG A 10 4.81 -13.18 3.85
CA ARG A 10 5.56 -14.35 3.39
C ARG A 10 5.06 -15.64 4.05
N SER A 11 4.86 -15.61 5.37
CA SER A 11 4.33 -16.75 6.14
C SER A 11 2.91 -17.13 5.71
N THR A 12 2.04 -16.14 5.56
CA THR A 12 0.65 -16.34 5.15
C THR A 12 0.55 -16.94 3.76
N LEU A 13 1.33 -16.41 2.81
CA LEU A 13 1.35 -16.89 1.43
C LEU A 13 1.88 -18.33 1.35
N LEU A 14 2.95 -18.65 2.10
CA LEU A 14 3.48 -20.00 2.16
C LEU A 14 2.45 -20.98 2.75
N ALA A 15 1.73 -20.57 3.79
CA ALA A 15 0.68 -21.39 4.41
C ALA A 15 -0.52 -21.63 3.48
N SER A 16 -0.81 -20.72 2.55
CA SER A 16 -1.85 -20.89 1.52
C SER A 16 -1.37 -21.62 0.27
N GLY A 17 -0.12 -22.12 0.25
CA GLY A 17 0.45 -22.84 -0.90
C GLY A 17 1.02 -21.94 -2.01
N GLY A 18 1.16 -20.64 -1.76
CA GLY A 18 1.80 -19.71 -2.69
C GLY A 18 3.33 -19.83 -2.70
N ASP A 19 3.95 -19.22 -3.70
CA ASP A 19 5.38 -19.30 -3.94
C ASP A 19 6.12 -18.09 -3.38
N VAL A 20 7.05 -18.35 -2.46
CA VAL A 20 7.88 -17.33 -1.80
C VAL A 20 9.34 -17.38 -2.24
N THR A 21 9.66 -18.24 -3.20
CA THR A 21 11.03 -18.53 -3.66
C THR A 21 11.18 -18.20 -5.14
N ASN A 22 10.25 -18.64 -5.97
CA ASN A 22 10.22 -18.29 -7.38
C ASN A 22 9.53 -16.94 -7.61
N ARG A 23 9.70 -16.42 -8.83
CA ARG A 23 9.16 -15.15 -9.29
C ARG A 23 8.11 -15.37 -10.38
N CYS A 24 7.09 -14.51 -10.38
CA CYS A 24 6.00 -14.59 -11.35
C CYS A 24 6.44 -14.20 -12.78
N TRP A 25 7.33 -13.22 -12.91
CA TRP A 25 7.88 -12.75 -14.18
C TRP A 25 9.36 -13.13 -14.28
N THR A 26 9.73 -13.85 -15.34
CA THR A 26 11.10 -14.36 -15.55
C THR A 26 12.01 -13.39 -16.30
N GLY A 27 11.49 -12.22 -16.66
CA GLY A 27 12.30 -11.06 -17.03
C GLY A 27 13.13 -10.53 -15.87
N ASP A 28 13.82 -9.42 -16.12
CA ASP A 28 14.63 -8.74 -15.11
C ASP A 28 14.49 -7.22 -15.21
N TYR A 29 14.64 -6.52 -14.08
CA TYR A 29 14.56 -5.06 -13.99
C TYR A 29 15.71 -4.36 -14.75
N ALA A 30 16.76 -5.10 -15.12
CA ALA A 30 17.83 -4.65 -16.01
C ALA A 30 17.48 -4.75 -17.51
N GLY A 31 16.26 -5.20 -17.87
CA GLY A 31 15.77 -5.29 -19.25
C GLY A 31 16.01 -6.64 -19.94
N ALA A 32 16.62 -7.61 -19.26
CA ALA A 32 16.79 -8.95 -19.80
C ALA A 32 15.46 -9.70 -19.89
N ASN A 33 15.21 -10.39 -21.00
CA ASN A 33 14.01 -11.20 -21.21
C ASN A 33 12.70 -10.41 -20.99
N SER A 34 12.67 -9.15 -21.45
CA SER A 34 11.56 -8.22 -21.23
C SER A 34 10.23 -8.62 -21.87
N THR A 35 10.27 -9.56 -22.82
CA THR A 35 9.09 -10.13 -23.50
C THR A 35 8.53 -11.35 -22.79
N ALA A 36 9.15 -11.81 -21.69
CA ALA A 36 8.63 -12.92 -20.91
C ALA A 36 7.20 -12.65 -20.44
N PRO A 37 6.28 -13.62 -20.55
CA PRO A 37 4.95 -13.45 -20.02
C PRO A 37 5.00 -13.36 -18.48
N VAL A 38 4.10 -12.58 -17.91
CA VAL A 38 3.79 -12.63 -16.48
C VAL A 38 3.01 -13.93 -16.22
N CYS A 39 3.24 -14.59 -15.08
CA CYS A 39 2.49 -15.78 -14.68
C CYS A 39 0.97 -15.51 -14.60
N SER A 40 0.16 -16.58 -14.66
CA SER A 40 -1.30 -16.47 -14.65
C SER A 40 -1.91 -16.11 -13.30
N THR A 41 -1.16 -16.28 -12.20
CA THR A 41 -1.64 -16.07 -10.81
C THR A 41 -0.63 -15.23 -10.01
N PRO A 42 -0.41 -13.95 -10.36
CA PRO A 42 0.61 -13.10 -9.73
C PRO A 42 0.39 -12.87 -8.22
N ASP A 43 -0.84 -13.01 -7.75
CA ASP A 43 -1.26 -12.98 -6.36
C ASP A 43 -0.82 -14.22 -5.55
N GLN A 44 -0.41 -15.31 -6.21
CA GLN A 44 0.17 -16.49 -5.57
C GLN A 44 1.69 -16.44 -5.45
N PHE A 45 2.33 -15.33 -5.82
CA PHE A 45 3.79 -15.16 -5.74
C PHE A 45 4.15 -14.02 -4.81
N TYR A 46 5.21 -14.19 -4.03
CA TYR A 46 5.78 -13.12 -3.22
C TYR A 46 6.60 -12.15 -4.07
N LEU A 47 7.33 -12.68 -5.06
CA LEU A 47 8.21 -11.94 -5.95
C LEU A 47 7.59 -11.77 -7.33
N PHE A 48 7.57 -10.54 -7.82
CA PHE A 48 7.26 -10.25 -9.21
C PHE A 48 8.46 -10.62 -10.09
N ASP A 49 9.66 -10.13 -9.75
CA ASP A 49 10.92 -10.43 -10.43
C ASP A 49 12.01 -10.88 -9.43
N LYS A 50 13.30 -10.63 -9.68
CA LYS A 50 14.38 -11.03 -8.77
C LYS A 50 14.39 -10.28 -7.44
N VAL A 51 13.83 -9.08 -7.37
CA VAL A 51 13.97 -8.18 -6.22
C VAL A 51 12.67 -7.45 -5.87
N HIS A 52 11.80 -7.21 -6.84
CA HIS A 52 10.54 -6.51 -6.64
C HIS A 52 9.46 -7.50 -6.20
N PRO A 53 8.65 -7.13 -5.19
CA PRO A 53 7.56 -7.97 -4.75
C PRO A 53 6.31 -7.79 -5.64
N THR A 54 5.35 -8.70 -5.53
CA THR A 54 4.09 -8.60 -6.27
C THR A 54 3.15 -7.54 -5.67
N ALA A 55 2.09 -7.21 -6.40
CA ALA A 55 1.03 -6.30 -5.93
C ALA A 55 0.39 -6.76 -4.61
N LEU A 56 0.31 -8.07 -4.36
CA LEU A 56 -0.19 -8.64 -3.10
C LEU A 56 0.64 -8.15 -1.90
N VAL A 57 1.96 -8.23 -2.01
CA VAL A 57 2.87 -7.79 -0.94
C VAL A 57 2.84 -6.26 -0.81
N HIS A 58 2.76 -5.54 -1.92
CA HIS A 58 2.59 -4.08 -1.91
C HIS A 58 1.32 -3.65 -1.18
N ASP A 59 0.18 -4.31 -1.40
CA ASP A 59 -1.08 -4.02 -0.73
C ASP A 59 -0.97 -4.18 0.79
N ALA A 60 -0.34 -5.27 1.25
CA ALA A 60 -0.12 -5.50 2.69
C ALA A 60 0.76 -4.43 3.33
N VAL A 61 1.86 -4.04 2.69
CA VAL A 61 2.71 -2.93 3.16
C VAL A 61 1.95 -1.61 3.12
N GLY A 62 1.19 -1.34 2.05
CA GLY A 62 0.38 -0.13 1.89
C GLY A 62 -0.65 0.03 3.00
N LYS A 63 -1.38 -1.05 3.33
CA LYS A 63 -2.33 -1.09 4.46
C LYS A 63 -1.63 -0.83 5.79
N ALA A 64 -0.47 -1.44 6.01
CA ALA A 64 0.30 -1.22 7.23
C ALA A 64 0.74 0.26 7.36
N MET A 65 1.21 0.86 6.27
CA MET A 65 1.60 2.28 6.25
C MET A 65 0.40 3.22 6.45
N ALA A 66 -0.72 2.96 5.79
CA ALA A 66 -1.95 3.71 5.97
C ALA A 66 -2.46 3.63 7.42
N SER A 67 -2.32 2.48 8.09
CA SER A 67 -2.69 2.32 9.50
C SER A 67 -1.72 3.03 10.46
N ALA A 68 -0.45 3.17 10.07
CA ALA A 68 0.58 3.79 10.90
C ALA A 68 0.50 5.33 10.87
N VAL A 69 -0.14 5.90 9.86
CA VAL A 69 -0.39 7.33 9.73
C VAL A 69 -1.86 7.57 10.07
N PRO A 70 -2.18 8.13 11.26
CA PRO A 70 -3.55 8.50 11.59
C PRO A 70 -4.15 9.35 10.48
N GLU A 71 -5.45 9.18 10.20
CA GLU A 71 -6.13 9.98 9.18
C GLU A 71 -5.79 11.48 9.36
N PRO A 72 -5.47 12.18 8.26
CA PRO A 72 -4.78 13.43 8.36
C PRO A 72 -5.58 14.44 9.16
N LEU A 73 -4.89 15.12 10.09
CA LEU A 73 -5.35 16.32 10.78
C LEU A 73 -6.01 17.34 9.84
N THR A 74 -5.78 17.27 8.52
CA THR A 74 -6.48 18.03 7.48
C THR A 74 -7.99 18.03 7.64
N SER A 75 -8.65 16.90 7.89
CA SER A 75 -10.11 16.88 8.09
C SER A 75 -10.53 17.61 9.37
N GLY A 76 -9.76 17.41 10.46
CA GLY A 76 -9.96 18.12 11.72
C GLY A 76 -9.74 19.63 11.59
N LEU A 77 -8.65 20.04 10.94
CA LEU A 77 -8.30 21.43 10.68
C LEU A 77 -9.26 22.10 9.72
N MET A 78 -9.76 21.37 8.71
CA MET A 78 -10.82 21.85 7.81
C MET A 78 -12.12 22.09 8.57
N MET A 79 -12.54 21.16 9.44
CA MET A 79 -13.72 21.35 10.29
C MET A 79 -13.55 22.53 11.25
N ILE A 80 -12.39 22.65 11.89
CA ILE A 80 -12.06 23.78 12.75
C ILE A 80 -12.14 25.10 11.97
N GLY A 81 -11.54 25.15 10.76
CA GLY A 81 -11.62 26.30 9.87
C GLY A 81 -13.06 26.67 9.52
N LEU A 82 -13.86 25.69 9.09
CA LEU A 82 -15.28 25.90 8.76
C LEU A 82 -16.08 26.45 9.95
N VAL A 83 -15.84 25.93 11.16
CA VAL A 83 -16.48 26.43 12.39
C VAL A 83 -16.11 27.88 12.65
N PHE A 84 -14.83 28.22 12.64
CA PHE A 84 -14.38 29.59 12.89
C PHE A 84 -14.85 30.58 11.82
N THR A 85 -14.80 30.19 10.54
CA THR A 85 -15.33 31.00 9.43
C THR A 85 -16.84 31.20 9.57
N GLY A 86 -17.60 30.15 9.89
CA GLY A 86 -19.05 30.25 10.11
C GLY A 86 -19.41 31.18 11.27
N LEU A 87 -18.69 31.08 12.39
CA LEU A 87 -18.86 31.98 13.55
C LEU A 87 -18.54 33.44 13.20
N ALA A 88 -17.48 33.70 12.42
CA ALA A 88 -17.13 35.04 11.98
C ALA A 88 -18.20 35.66 11.06
N VAL A 89 -18.72 34.88 10.10
CA VAL A 89 -19.81 35.32 9.21
C VAL A 89 -21.08 35.63 9.99
N ARG A 90 -21.44 34.80 10.98
CA ARG A 90 -22.62 35.05 11.84
C ARG A 90 -22.47 36.34 12.63
N ARG A 91 -21.28 36.59 13.21
CA ARG A 91 -21.00 37.82 13.97
C ARG A 91 -21.13 39.07 13.08
N ASN A 92 -20.59 39.04 11.86
CA ASN A 92 -20.66 40.17 10.93
C ASN A 92 -22.08 40.47 10.42
N ARG A 93 -23.00 39.49 10.45
CA ARG A 93 -24.41 39.70 10.07
C ARG A 93 -25.29 40.20 11.23
N ALA A 94 -24.81 40.07 12.47
CA ALA A 94 -25.54 40.45 13.68
C ALA A 94 -25.09 41.81 14.25
N ALA A 95 -24.05 42.42 13.67
CA ALA A 95 -23.59 43.79 13.90
C ALA A 95 -24.10 44.69 12.77
#